data_AF-A0AAD4TGH2-F1
#
_entry.id   AF-A0AAD4TGH2-F1
#
_cell.length_a   1.000
_cell.length_b   1.000
_cell.length_c   1.000
_cell.angle_alpha   90.00
_cell.angle_beta   90.00
_cell.angle_gamma   90.00
#
_symmetry.space_group_name_H-M   'P 1'
#
loop_
_entity.id
_entity.type
_entity.pdbx_description
1 polymer ?
#
loop_
_entity_poly.entity_id
_entity_poly.type
_entity_poly.pdbx_seq_one_letter_code
_entity_poly.pdbx_strand_id
1 'polypeptide(L)'
;MASLGRLTEDKSQKPDKATVSFNNKDQPIGDPSVQLASVLGVLVRRNIPLICKDWRVVPIEAKANVWKIIKMRFIVDDFYKDYYYGKNGLLS
;
A
#
# COMPACT_ATOMS: atom_id res chain seq x y z
N MET A 1 -49.47 7.41 20.26
CA MET A 1 -48.35 8.29 20.67
C MET A 1 -47.05 7.71 20.16
N ALA A 2 -46.13 8.61 19.79
CA ALA A 2 -44.80 8.45 19.20
C ALA A 2 -43.92 7.34 19.86
N SER A 3 -42.85 6.81 19.26
CA SER A 3 -42.06 7.33 18.14
C SER A 3 -41.22 6.23 17.48
N LEU A 4 -40.78 6.56 16.26
CA LEU A 4 -39.74 5.95 15.45
C LEU A 4 -38.50 5.55 16.27
N GLY A 5 -38.08 4.30 16.13
CA GLY A 5 -36.65 3.98 16.15
C GLY A 5 -36.15 3.96 14.70
N ARG A 6 -35.63 5.07 14.20
CA ARG A 6 -34.90 5.13 12.93
C ARG A 6 -33.45 5.55 13.23
N LEU A 7 -32.54 5.08 12.36
CA LEU A 7 -31.14 5.50 12.17
C LEU A 7 -30.14 4.64 12.96
N THR A 8 -29.12 4.02 12.36
CA THR A 8 -28.34 4.39 11.15
C THR A 8 -27.90 3.10 10.44
N GLU A 9 -28.25 2.93 9.16
CA GLU A 9 -27.35 3.14 8.02
C GLU A 9 -26.07 2.31 8.09
N ASP A 10 -26.08 1.25 7.27
CA ASP A 10 -24.94 0.47 6.79
C ASP A 10 -23.76 1.41 6.46
N LYS A 11 -22.83 1.53 7.41
CA LYS A 11 -21.56 2.17 7.12
C LYS A 11 -20.79 1.17 6.26
N SER A 12 -20.83 1.40 4.95
CA SER A 12 -19.84 0.98 3.97
C SER A 12 -18.48 0.75 4.65
N GLN A 13 -18.22 -0.49 5.08
CA GLN A 13 -16.99 -0.85 5.75
C GLN A 13 -15.90 -0.77 4.69
N LYS A 14 -15.14 0.33 4.71
CA LYS A 14 -13.83 0.31 4.05
C LYS A 14 -13.10 -0.91 4.62
N PRO A 15 -12.50 -1.77 3.77
CA PRO A 15 -11.75 -2.91 4.26
C PRO A 15 -10.72 -2.40 5.28
N ASP A 16 -10.62 -3.08 6.43
CA ASP A 16 -9.66 -2.74 7.47
C ASP A 16 -8.26 -2.73 6.82
N LYS A 17 -7.67 -1.54 6.73
CA LYS A 17 -6.35 -1.36 6.13
C LYS A 17 -5.30 -1.64 7.19
N ALA A 18 -4.27 -2.39 6.82
CA ALA A 18 -3.15 -2.65 7.72
C ALA A 18 -2.23 -1.42 7.80
N THR A 19 -1.95 -0.93 9.00
CA THR A 19 -1.02 0.19 9.22
C THR A 19 0.42 -0.29 9.19
N VAL A 20 1.25 0.34 8.36
CA VAL A 20 2.69 0.05 8.30
C VAL A 20 3.43 0.97 9.25
N SER A 21 4.15 0.38 10.20
CA SER A 21 4.98 1.11 11.16
C SER A 21 6.44 1.16 10.68
N PHE A 22 7.16 2.18 11.13
CA PHE A 22 8.56 2.40 10.79
C PHE A 22 9.37 2.56 12.08
N ASN A 23 10.62 2.10 12.08
CA ASN A 23 11.54 2.30 13.19
C ASN A 23 12.25 3.67 13.09
N ASN A 24 13.08 4.02 14.08
CA ASN A 24 13.83 5.28 14.13
C ASN A 24 14.90 5.44 13.02
N LYS A 25 15.07 4.43 12.15
CA LYS A 25 15.95 4.44 10.97
C LYS A 25 15.16 4.48 9.66
N ASP A 26 13.88 4.84 9.72
CA ASP A 26 12.97 4.90 8.58
C ASP A 26 12.78 3.56 7.86
N GLN A 27 13.00 2.43 8.56
CA GLN A 27 12.78 1.10 8.00
C GLN A 27 11.39 0.58 8.40
N PRO A 28 10.62 0.01 7.46
CA PRO A 28 9.31 -0.52 7.77
C PRO A 28 9.44 -1.81 8.58
N ILE A 29 8.63 -1.95 9.63
CA ILE A 29 8.69 -3.05 10.60
C ILE A 29 7.32 -3.72 10.80
N GLY A 30 7.35 -4.95 11.30
CA GLY A 30 6.16 -5.74 11.62
C GLY A 30 5.48 -6.40 10.42
N ASP A 31 4.48 -7.22 10.70
CA ASP A 31 3.79 -8.03 9.69
C ASP A 31 3.16 -7.22 8.54
N PRO A 32 2.56 -6.03 8.78
CA PRO A 32 2.03 -5.20 7.69
C PRO A 32 3.10 -4.79 6.67
N SER A 33 4.34 -4.57 7.11
CA SER A 33 5.48 -4.26 6.22
C SER A 33 5.76 -5.43 5.26
N VAL A 34 5.87 -6.64 5.81
CA VAL A 34 6.16 -7.87 5.05
C VAL A 34 5.03 -8.16 4.05
N GLN A 35 3.78 -7.96 4.48
CA GLN A 35 2.61 -8.12 3.61
C GLN A 35 2.61 -7.08 2.49
N LEU A 36 2.95 -5.82 2.78
CA LEU A 36 3.05 -4.78 1.76
C LEU A 36 4.13 -5.12 0.74
N ALA A 37 5.34 -5.50 1.18
CA ALA A 37 6.43 -5.88 0.29
C ALA A 37 6.03 -7.05 -0.63
N SER A 38 5.31 -8.03 -0.09
CA SER A 38 4.78 -9.17 -0.85
C SER A 38 3.76 -8.74 -1.90
N VAL A 39 2.78 -7.91 -1.52
CA VAL A 39 1.76 -7.36 -2.43
C VAL A 39 2.42 -6.51 -3.52
N LEU A 40 3.35 -5.64 -3.15
CA LEU A 40 4.12 -4.83 -4.07
C LEU A 40 4.86 -5.72 -5.08
N GLY A 41 5.57 -6.75 -4.63
CA GLY A 41 6.24 -7.71 -5.50
C GLY A 41 5.30 -8.41 -6.50
N VAL A 42 4.09 -8.78 -6.07
CA VAL A 42 3.06 -9.34 -6.96
C VAL A 42 2.57 -8.32 -7.99
N LEU A 43 2.29 -7.09 -7.55
CA LEU A 43 1.83 -6.02 -8.44
C LEU A 43 2.88 -5.67 -9.49
N VAL A 44 4.16 -5.59 -9.09
CA VAL A 44 5.26 -5.33 -10.01
C VAL A 44 5.35 -6.44 -11.05
N ARG A 45 5.41 -7.71 -10.64
CA ARG A 45 5.52 -8.84 -11.59
C ARG A 45 4.35 -8.98 -12.56
N ARG A 46 3.14 -8.56 -12.15
CA ARG A 46 1.94 -8.65 -12.98
C ARG A 46 1.77 -7.48 -13.94
N ASN A 47 2.14 -6.27 -13.52
CA ASN A 47 1.84 -5.04 -14.26
C ASN A 47 3.04 -4.47 -15.01
N ILE A 48 4.27 -4.86 -14.64
CA ILE A 48 5.49 -4.37 -15.28
C ILE A 48 6.00 -5.44 -16.27
N PRO A 49 6.29 -5.07 -17.53
CA PRO A 49 6.88 -5.99 -18.50
C PRO A 49 8.15 -6.66 -17.96
N LEU A 50 8.32 -7.96 -18.21
CA LEU A 50 9.48 -8.75 -17.75
C LEU A 50 10.84 -8.20 -18.22
N ILE A 51 10.84 -7.41 -19.30
CA ILE A 51 12.04 -6.73 -19.81
C ILE A 51 12.58 -5.68 -18.84
N CYS A 52 11.72 -5.10 -17.99
CA CYS A 52 12.10 -4.13 -16.97
C CYS A 52 12.55 -4.86 -15.70
N LYS A 53 13.82 -5.27 -15.67
CA LYS A 53 14.44 -6.00 -14.55
C LYS A 53 14.70 -5.15 -13.32
N ASP A 54 14.63 -3.82 -13.43
CA ASP A 54 14.92 -2.89 -12.34
C ASP A 54 13.72 -1.98 -12.07
N TRP A 55 13.21 -2.01 -10.84
CA TRP A 55 12.11 -1.15 -10.40
C TRP A 55 12.45 0.34 -10.53
N ARG A 56 13.73 0.72 -10.43
CA ARG A 56 14.17 2.10 -10.58
C ARG A 56 13.89 2.68 -11.97
N VAL A 57 13.87 1.85 -13.01
CA VAL A 57 13.63 2.29 -14.39
C VAL A 57 12.14 2.26 -14.78
N VAL A 58 11.27 1.77 -13.91
CA VAL A 58 9.82 1.76 -14.17
C VAL A 58 9.29 3.20 -14.21
N PRO A 59 8.49 3.56 -15.24
CA PRO A 59 7.90 4.89 -15.35
C PRO A 59 7.11 5.29 -14.10
N ILE A 60 7.19 6.57 -13.73
CA ILE A 60 6.59 7.10 -12.50
C ILE A 60 5.06 6.92 -12.47
N GLU A 61 4.41 6.95 -13.63
CA GLU A 61 2.97 6.71 -13.80
C GLU A 61 2.58 5.28 -13.41
N ALA A 62 3.36 4.29 -13.85
CA ALA A 62 3.16 2.90 -13.47
C ALA A 62 3.39 2.70 -11.96
N LYS A 63 4.42 3.34 -11.38
CA LYS A 63 4.64 3.34 -9.93
C LYS A 63 3.48 3.98 -9.18
N ALA A 64 2.91 5.08 -9.70
CA ALA A 64 1.76 5.75 -9.12
C ALA A 64 0.50 4.87 -9.12
N ASN A 65 0.29 4.08 -10.17
CA ASN A 65 -0.82 3.13 -10.21
C ASN A 65 -0.64 2.01 -9.19
N VAL A 66 0.57 1.47 -9.05
CA VAL A 66 0.90 0.50 -7.99
C VAL A 66 0.69 1.11 -6.59
N TRP A 67 1.13 2.35 -6.37
CA TRP A 67 0.96 3.06 -5.09
C TRP A 67 -0.51 3.27 -4.73
N LYS A 68 -1.37 3.61 -5.70
CA LYS A 68 -2.81 3.72 -5.48
C LYS A 68 -3.39 2.40 -4.94
N ILE A 69 -2.99 1.26 -5.52
CA ILE A 69 -3.45 -0.06 -5.07
C ILE A 69 -2.93 -0.37 -3.66
N ILE A 70 -1.68 -0.01 -3.34
CA ILE A 70 -1.12 -0.15 -1.98
C ILE A 70 -1.96 0.65 -0.99
N LYS A 71 -2.25 1.94 -1.26
CA LYS A 71 -3.06 2.78 -0.36
C LYS A 71 -4.51 2.32 -0.21
N MET A 72 -5.00 1.39 -1.04
CA MET A 72 -6.31 0.75 -0.83
C MET A 72 -6.26 -0.33 0.26
N ARG A 73 -5.11 -0.96 0.49
CA ARG A 73 -4.94 -2.09 1.43
C ARG A 73 -4.14 -1.73 2.69
N PHE A 74 -3.29 -0.72 2.60
CA PHE A 74 -2.38 -0.32 3.66
C PHE A 74 -2.55 1.16 4.01
N ILE A 75 -2.33 1.48 5.28
CA ILE A 75 -2.12 2.85 5.75
C ILE A 75 -0.62 3.05 5.84
N VAL A 76 -0.08 3.87 4.94
CA VAL A 76 1.33 4.23 4.85
C VAL A 76 1.41 5.73 4.66
N ASP A 77 2.27 6.40 5.42
CA ASP A 77 2.53 7.82 5.22
C ASP A 77 3.15 8.06 3.83
N ASP A 78 2.68 9.08 3.12
CA ASP A 78 3.23 9.46 1.81
C ASP A 78 4.69 9.94 1.94
N PHE A 79 5.16 10.32 3.14
CA PHE A 79 6.57 10.55 3.44
C PHE A 79 7.46 9.35 3.06
N TYR A 80 6.99 8.12 3.28
CA TYR A 80 7.73 6.89 2.96
C TYR A 80 7.51 6.40 1.52
N LYS A 81 6.80 7.15 0.68
CA LYS A 81 6.55 6.75 -0.71
C LYS A 81 7.85 6.53 -1.49
N ASP A 82 8.84 7.38 -1.28
CA ASP A 82 10.12 7.30 -1.98
C ASP A 82 10.92 6.04 -1.60
N TYR A 83 10.76 5.54 -0.37
CA TYR A 83 11.31 4.25 0.06
C TYR A 83 10.83 3.11 -0.86
N TYR A 84 9.52 3.08 -1.15
CA TYR A 84 8.90 2.06 -2.00
C TYR A 84 9.12 2.30 -3.50
N TYR A 85 9.37 3.54 -3.92
CA TYR A 85 9.70 3.86 -5.31
C TYR A 85 11.17 3.57 -5.64
N GLY A 86 12.02 3.55 -4.61
CA GLY A 86 13.43 3.21 -4.68
C GLY A 86 13.71 1.70 -4.62
N LYS A 87 14.99 1.33 -4.69
CA LYS A 87 15.45 -0.07 -4.69
C LYS A 87 15.12 -0.80 -3.38
N ASN A 88 15.04 -0.06 -2.27
CA ASN A 88 14.97 -0.62 -0.93
C ASN A 88 13.58 -1.16 -0.56
N GLY A 89 12.51 -0.68 -1.21
CA GLY A 89 11.14 -1.14 -0.93
C GLY A 89 10.79 -2.55 -1.40
N LEU A 90 11.67 -3.23 -2.14
CA LEU A 90 11.41 -4.55 -2.72
C LEU A 90 12.32 -5.67 -2.17
N LEU A 91 13.30 -5.36 -1.32
CA LEU A 91 14.35 -6.30 -0.88
C LEU A 91 14.44 -6.51 0.64
N SER A 92 13.48 -6.02 1.43
CA SER A 92 13.40 -6.27 2.88
C SER A 92 12.44 -7.39 3.23
#